data_AF-A0A2R4FXA7-F1
#
_entry.id   AF-A0A2R4FXA7-F1
#
_cell.length_a   1.000
_cell.length_b   1.000
_cell.length_c   1.000
_cell.angle_alpha   90.00
_cell.angle_beta   90.00
_cell.angle_gamma   90.00
#
_symmetry.space_group_name_H-M   'P 1'
#
loop_
_entity.id
_entity.type
_entity.pdbx_description
1 polymer ?
#
loop_
_entity_poly.entity_id
_entity_poly.type
_entity_poly.pdbx_seq_one_letter_code
_entity_poly.pdbx_strand_id
1 'polypeptide(L)' 'PRVMKAVRCIAATGRTVLCTIHQPSEELFYFFDRLLLLKSGGSVVFQSEIGRKGRHLVNYFEEASEGKQLLPRGSV' A
#
# COMPACT_ATOMS: atom_id res chain seq x y z
N PRO A 1 -15.41 -3.18 -5.63
CA PRO A 1 -16.17 -2.07 -6.31
C PRO A 1 -16.02 -2.07 -7.85
N ARG A 2 -17.03 -1.62 -8.63
CA ARG A 2 -17.03 -1.70 -10.12
C ARG A 2 -15.81 -1.06 -10.78
N VAL A 3 -15.47 0.17 -10.41
CA VAL A 3 -14.31 0.91 -10.94
C VAL A 3 -13.01 0.13 -10.70
N MET A 4 -12.87 -0.43 -9.50
CA MET A 4 -11.64 -1.10 -9.09
C MET A 4 -11.47 -2.48 -9.73
N LYS A 5 -12.57 -3.14 -10.09
CA LYS A 5 -12.54 -4.32 -10.97
C LYS A 5 -12.00 -3.94 -12.35
N ALA A 6 -12.45 -2.84 -12.94
CA ALA A 6 -11.95 -2.38 -14.24
C ALA A 6 -10.46 -2.01 -14.17
N VAL A 7 -10.04 -1.31 -13.12
CA VAL A 7 -8.62 -1.02 -12.85
C VAL A 7 -7.80 -2.30 -12.76
N ARG A 8 -8.32 -3.35 -12.12
CA ARG A 8 -7.64 -4.64 -12.07
C ARG A 8 -7.60 -5.39 -13.39
N CYS A 9 -8.65 -5.32 -14.20
CA CYS A 9 -8.60 -5.84 -15.56
C CYS A 9 -7.50 -5.15 -16.38
N ILE A 10 -7.35 -3.81 -16.26
CA ILE A 10 -6.28 -3.07 -16.94
C ILE A 10 -4.91 -3.53 -16.43
N ALA A 11 -4.71 -3.64 -15.11
CA ALA A 11 -3.44 -4.11 -14.55
C ALA A 11 -3.08 -5.53 -15.04
N ALA A 12 -4.06 -6.43 -15.13
CA ALA A 12 -3.89 -7.80 -15.61
C ALA A 12 -3.42 -7.90 -17.07
N THR A 13 -3.49 -6.82 -17.85
CA THR A 13 -2.92 -6.77 -19.21
C THR A 13 -1.42 -6.46 -19.25
N GLY A 14 -0.74 -6.47 -18.09
CA GLY A 14 0.68 -6.15 -17.98
C GLY A 14 0.98 -4.65 -17.86
N ARG A 15 -0.05 -3.83 -17.62
CA ARG A 15 0.08 -2.37 -17.47
C ARG A 15 0.25 -2.00 -16.00
N THR A 16 1.23 -1.16 -15.70
CA THR A 16 1.37 -0.56 -14.37
C THR A 16 0.27 0.46 -14.14
N VAL A 17 -0.43 0.36 -13.01
CA VAL A 17 -1.43 1.35 -12.58
C VAL A 17 -0.99 1.98 -11.27
N LEU A 18 -0.98 3.31 -11.23
CA LEU A 18 -0.76 4.11 -10.03
C LEU A 18 -2.00 4.96 -9.78
N CYS A 19 -2.51 4.94 -8.56
CA CYS A 19 -3.62 5.82 -8.16
C CYS A 19 -3.50 6.24 -6.69
N THR A 20 -4.11 7.37 -6.37
CA THR A 20 -4.36 7.82 -5.00
C THR A 20 -5.78 7.46 -4.58
N ILE A 21 -5.97 7.13 -3.31
CA ILE A 21 -7.29 6.77 -2.78
C ILE A 21 -7.42 7.45 -1.42
N HIS A 22 -8.49 8.22 -1.27
CA HIS A 22 -8.65 9.05 -0.09
C HIS A 22 -9.36 8.37 1.09
N GLN A 23 -9.98 7.20 0.90
CA GLN A 23 -10.63 6.41 1.96
C GLN A 23 -11.03 5.04 1.38
N PRO A 24 -10.12 4.05 1.32
CA PRO A 24 -10.50 2.72 0.88
C PRO A 24 -11.32 2.01 1.96
N SER A 25 -12.32 1.23 1.55
CA SER A 25 -12.86 0.16 2.41
C SER A 25 -11.81 -0.94 2.58
N GLU A 26 -11.96 -1.81 3.58
CA GLU A 26 -11.08 -2.97 3.76
C GLU A 26 -11.01 -3.84 2.50
N GLU A 27 -12.17 -4.18 1.93
CA GLU A 27 -12.24 -4.96 0.69
C GLU A 27 -11.44 -4.27 -0.42
N LEU A 28 -11.60 -2.96 -0.58
CA LEU A 28 -10.89 -2.19 -1.59
C LEU A 28 -9.38 -2.15 -1.33
N PHE A 29 -8.97 -2.00 -0.08
CA PHE A 29 -7.55 -1.93 0.29
C PHE A 29 -6.78 -3.18 -0.15
N TYR A 30 -7.40 -4.36 -0.02
CA TYR A 30 -6.77 -5.61 -0.47
C TYR A 30 -6.85 -5.86 -1.97
N PHE A 31 -7.48 -4.97 -2.75
CA PHE A 31 -7.33 -5.07 -4.19
C PHE A 31 -5.91 -4.74 -4.64
N PHE A 32 -5.11 -3.96 -3.90
CA PHE A 32 -3.79 -3.46 -4.34
C PHE A 32 -2.64 -4.42 -4.04
N ASP A 33 -1.62 -4.42 -4.91
CA ASP A 33 -0.42 -5.26 -4.72
C ASP A 33 0.57 -4.59 -3.75
N ARG A 34 0.80 -3.30 -3.95
CA ARG A 34 1.78 -2.47 -3.23
C ARG A 34 1.13 -1.19 -2.73
N LEU A 35 1.60 -0.72 -1.59
CA LEU A 35 1.18 0.52 -0.96
C LEU A 35 2.37 1.48 -0.86
N LEU A 36 2.18 2.70 -1.37
CA LEU A 36 3.02 3.85 -1.08
C LEU A 36 2.26 4.76 -0.11
N LEU A 37 2.71 4.81 1.13
CA LEU A 37 2.13 5.64 2.19
C LEU A 37 3.01 6.85 2.43
N LEU A 38 2.41 8.04 2.36
CA LEU A 38 3.09 9.31 2.59
C LEU A 38 2.58 9.94 3.89
N LYS A 39 3.48 10.58 4.64
CA LYS A 39 3.09 11.52 5.71
C LYS A 39 2.96 12.94 5.15
N SER A 40 2.37 13.83 5.95
CA SER A 40 2.37 15.27 5.68
C SER A 40 3.78 15.77 5.33
N GLY A 41 3.86 16.60 4.29
CA GLY A 41 5.14 17.02 3.72
C GLY A 41 5.70 16.10 2.64
N GLY A 42 5.00 15.02 2.27
CA GLY A 42 5.33 14.19 1.11
C GLY A 42 6.43 13.15 1.35
N SER A 43 6.92 13.00 2.58
CA SER A 43 7.90 11.96 2.90
C SER A 43 7.26 10.58 2.91
N VAL A 44 7.97 9.60 2.36
CA VAL A 44 7.56 8.19 2.38
C VAL A 44 7.66 7.63 3.80
N VAL A 45 6.59 6.98 4.24
CA VAL A 45 6.54 6.21 5.49
C VAL A 45 6.65 4.72 5.17
N PHE A 46 5.88 4.22 4.21
CA PHE A 46 5.85 2.81 3.84
C PHE A 46 5.81 2.64 2.33
N GLN A 47 6.63 1.74 1.77
CA GLN A 47 6.66 1.44 0.34
C GLN A 47 6.89 -0.06 0.09
N SER A 48 5.87 -0.88 0.32
CA SER A 48 6.02 -2.31 0.16
C SER A 48 4.75 -2.98 -0.37
N GLU A 49 4.86 -4.28 -0.63
CA GLU A 49 3.70 -5.13 -0.87
C GLU A 49 2.80 -5.14 0.37
N ILE A 50 1.49 -5.15 0.15
CA ILE A 50 0.52 -5.15 1.25
C ILE A 50 0.59 -6.49 2.02
N GLY A 51 0.87 -7.58 1.30
CA GLY A 51 0.88 -8.93 1.85
C GLY A 51 -0.52 -9.42 2.22
N ARG A 52 -0.60 -10.67 2.69
CA ARG A 52 -1.88 -11.28 3.07
C ARG A 52 -2.52 -10.49 4.21
N LYS A 53 -3.74 -9.99 3.98
CA LYS A 53 -4.49 -9.19 4.96
C LYS A 53 -3.69 -8.01 5.53
N GLY A 54 -2.84 -7.37 4.72
CA GLY A 54 -2.12 -6.17 5.14
C GLY A 54 -0.99 -6.42 6.13
N ARG A 55 -0.57 -7.69 6.32
CA ARG A 55 0.37 -8.07 7.38
C ARG A 55 1.69 -7.32 7.32
N HIS A 56 2.18 -6.95 6.13
CA HIS A 56 3.43 -6.19 6.03
C HIS A 56 3.30 -4.78 6.63
N LEU A 57 2.15 -4.12 6.41
CA LEU A 57 1.87 -2.81 6.97
C LEU A 57 1.68 -2.89 8.49
N VAL A 58 0.94 -3.91 8.97
CA VAL A 58 0.71 -4.14 10.40
C VAL A 58 2.04 -4.36 11.12
N ASN A 59 2.85 -5.30 10.65
CA ASN A 59 4.16 -5.60 11.24
C ASN A 59 5.07 -4.36 11.25
N TYR A 60 5.05 -3.57 10.17
CA TYR A 60 5.81 -2.32 10.09
C TYR A 60 5.39 -1.36 11.23
N PHE A 61 4.11 -1.12 11.44
CA PHE A 61 3.66 -0.21 12.51
C PHE A 61 3.82 -0.79 13.92
N GLU A 62 3.72 -2.11 14.11
CA GLU A 62 4.04 -2.78 15.37
C GLU A 62 5.51 -2.57 15.73
N GLU A 63 6.45 -2.79 14.79
CA GLU A 63 7.87 -2.51 14.99
C GLU A 63 8.14 -1.02 15.31
N ALA A 64 7.40 -0.10 14.69
CA ALA A 64 7.49 1.34 14.97
C ALA A 64 7.13 1.65 16.43
N SER A 65 6.07 1.00 16.92
CA SER A 65 5.54 1.22 18.25
C SER A 65 6.49 0.73 19.35
N GLU A 66 7.35 -0.23 19.02
CA GLU A 66 8.43 -0.72 19.90
C GLU A 66 9.68 0.20 19.89
N GLY A 67 9.62 1.37 19.25
CA GLY A 67 10.72 2.33 19.22
C GLY A 67 11.82 1.99 18.22
N LYS A 68 11.61 1.01 17.33
CA LYS A 68 12.57 0.73 16.25
C LYS A 68 12.53 1.88 15.25
N GLN A 69 13.71 2.41 14.91
CA GLN A 69 13.82 3.38 13.82
C GLN A 69 13.47 2.68 12.51
N LEU A 70 12.29 3.01 11.97
CA LEU A 70 11.84 2.46 10.72
C LEU A 70 12.43 3.25 9.56
N LEU A 71 13.25 2.58 8.77
CA LEU A 71 13.61 3.05 7.44
C LEU A 71 12.40 2.82 6.51
N PRO A 72 12.22 3.65 5.47
CA PRO A 72 11.28 3.32 4.41
C PRO A 72 11.63 1.94 3.86
N ARG A 73 10.84 0.92 4.20
CA ARG A 73 11.06 -0.42 3.64
C ARG A 73 10.64 -0.35 2.17
N GLY A 74 11.59 -0.66 1.29
CA GLY A 74 11.42 -0.67 -0.16
C GLY A 74 11.94 0.60 -0.83
N SER A 75 13.25 0.66 -1.00
CA SER A 75 13.83 1.36 -2.15
C SER A 75 14.40 0.29 -3.07
N VAL A 76 14.19 0.48 -4.36
CA VAL A 76 15.26 0.16 -5.31
C VAL A 76 16.57 0.78 -4.81
#